data_AF-A0A0N4Z6G7-F1
#
_entry.id   AF-A0A0N4Z6G7-F1
#
_cell.length_a   1.000
_cell.length_b   1.000
_cell.length_c   1.000
_cell.angle_alpha   90.00
_cell.angle_beta   90.00
_cell.angle_gamma   90.00
#
_symmetry.space_group_name_H-M   'P 1'
#
loop_
_entity.id
_entity.type
_entity.pdbx_description
1 polymer ?
#
loop_
_entity_poly.entity_id
_entity_poly.type
_entity_poly.pdbx_seq_one_letter_code
_entity_poly.pdbx_strand_id
1 'polypeptide(L)'
;MLPDLSPHLHTEECNILINMLHSCHQEYTFGKMFGKCTNLDEWVWQCTKRERIWRRDHNPKYGKRQVELKRLPESYWTPILHQLKAEGKLNIDESNGCRM
;
A
#
# COMPACT_ATOMS: atom_id res chain seq x y z
N MET A 1 -12.92 -11.06 -3.58
CA MET A 1 -12.02 -10.83 -4.72
C MET A 1 -10.71 -10.28 -4.21
N LEU A 2 -9.59 -10.89 -4.58
CA LEU A 2 -8.25 -10.37 -4.29
C LEU A 2 -8.03 -9.08 -5.10
N PRO A 3 -7.50 -7.99 -4.51
CA PRO A 3 -7.13 -6.81 -5.26
C PRO A 3 -5.98 -7.12 -6.23
N ASP A 4 -6.01 -6.52 -7.42
CA ASP A 4 -4.85 -6.48 -8.32
C ASP A 4 -3.75 -5.67 -7.64
N LEU A 5 -2.59 -6.28 -7.42
CA LEU A 5 -1.44 -5.70 -6.70
C LEU A 5 -0.45 -4.98 -7.63
N SER A 6 -0.86 -4.68 -8.87
CA SER A 6 -0.02 -3.93 -9.79
C SER A 6 0.37 -2.56 -9.19
N PRO A 7 1.66 -2.16 -9.23
CA PRO A 7 2.17 -1.05 -8.43
C PRO A 7 1.56 0.31 -8.79
N HIS A 8 1.16 0.50 -10.05
CA HIS A 8 0.52 1.73 -10.52
C HIS A 8 -0.92 1.91 -10.02
N LEU A 9 -1.53 0.87 -9.43
CA LEU A 9 -2.88 0.91 -8.91
C LEU A 9 -2.94 1.31 -7.44
N HIS A 10 -1.81 1.46 -6.75
CA HIS A 10 -1.75 1.68 -5.31
C HIS A 10 -0.92 2.89 -4.93
N THR A 11 -1.20 3.38 -3.73
CA THR A 11 -0.42 4.42 -3.06
C THR A 11 0.99 3.93 -2.73
N GLU A 12 1.94 4.86 -2.65
CA GLU A 12 3.34 4.54 -2.33
C GLU A 12 3.48 3.76 -1.01
N GLU A 13 2.68 4.12 0.00
CA GLU A 13 2.61 3.44 1.29
C GLU A 13 2.26 1.96 1.14
N CYS A 14 1.19 1.65 0.39
CA CYS A 14 0.79 0.26 0.18
C CYS A 14 1.76 -0.48 -0.75
N ASN A 15 2.38 0.21 -1.72
CA ASN A 15 3.38 -0.39 -2.61
C ASN A 15 4.63 -0.88 -1.87
N ILE A 16 5.04 -0.23 -0.79
CA ILE A 16 6.13 -0.72 0.07
C ILE A 16 5.79 -2.11 0.62
N LEU A 17 4.57 -2.30 1.15
CA LEU A 17 4.12 -3.58 1.70
C LEU A 17 3.97 -4.64 0.60
N ILE A 18 3.47 -4.26 -0.58
CA ILE A 18 3.35 -5.15 -1.75
C ILE A 18 4.73 -5.63 -2.21
N ASN A 19 5.72 -4.74 -2.26
CA ASN A 19 7.08 -5.10 -2.62
C ASN A 19 7.70 -6.07 -1.59
N MET A 20 7.49 -5.83 -0.29
CA MET A 20 7.91 -6.77 0.75
C MET A 20 7.27 -8.15 0.58
N LEU A 21 5.98 -8.20 0.25
CA LEU A 21 5.26 -9.45 -0.03
C LEU A 21 5.84 -10.15 -1.26
N HIS A 22 6.12 -9.42 -2.34
CA HIS A 22 6.77 -9.97 -3.53
C HIS A 22 8.16 -10.53 -3.24
N SER A 23 8.99 -9.82 -2.46
CA SER A 23 10.30 -10.31 -2.02
C SER A 23 10.16 -11.59 -1.20
N CYS A 24 9.24 -11.64 -0.23
CA CYS A 24 8.96 -12.86 0.55
C CYS A 24 8.55 -14.03 -0.36
N HIS A 25 7.72 -13.75 -1.36
CA HIS A 25 7.28 -14.73 -2.34
C HIS A 25 8.37 -15.24 -3.28
N GLN A 26 9.37 -14.41 -3.58
CA GLN A 26 10.55 -14.78 -4.38
C GLN A 26 11.55 -15.59 -3.57
N GLU A 27 11.77 -15.21 -2.30
CA GLU A 27 12.68 -15.93 -1.39
C GLU A 27 12.11 -17.29 -0.97
N TYR A 28 10.79 -17.38 -0.77
CA TYR A 28 10.12 -18.57 -0.24
C TYR A 28 9.11 -19.15 -1.23
N THR A 29 9.56 -19.46 -2.46
CA THR A 29 8.71 -20.02 -3.53
C THR A 29 7.87 -21.22 -3.07
N PHE A 30 8.46 -22.17 -2.32
CA PHE A 30 7.74 -23.30 -1.73
C PHE A 30 7.15 -22.99 -0.33
N GLY A 31 7.61 -21.93 0.33
CA GLY A 31 7.15 -21.50 1.66
C GLY A 31 5.79 -20.81 1.66
N LYS A 32 5.27 -20.42 0.49
CA LYS A 32 3.89 -19.93 0.30
C LYS A 32 2.85 -20.89 0.87
N MET A 33 3.05 -22.20 0.70
CA MET A 33 2.12 -23.23 1.20
C MET A 33 2.23 -23.45 2.71
N PHE A 34 3.30 -22.97 3.35
CA PHE A 34 3.53 -23.10 4.79
C PHE A 34 3.22 -21.81 5.57
N GLY A 35 2.62 -20.81 4.91
CA GLY A 35 2.20 -19.57 5.55
C GLY A 35 3.33 -18.62 5.96
N LYS A 36 4.53 -18.75 5.37
CA LYS A 36 5.68 -17.88 5.73
C LYS A 36 5.42 -16.39 5.49
N CYS A 37 4.63 -16.04 4.49
CA CYS A 37 4.34 -14.64 4.14
C CYS A 37 3.00 -14.12 4.69
N THR A 38 2.29 -14.90 5.53
CA THR A 38 0.92 -14.60 6.00
C THR A 38 0.78 -13.22 6.63
N ASN A 39 1.76 -12.79 7.44
CA ASN A 39 1.72 -11.48 8.08
C ASN A 39 1.81 -10.34 7.04
N LEU A 40 2.63 -10.51 6.01
CA LEU A 40 2.75 -9.54 4.91
C LEU A 40 1.47 -9.51 4.08
N ASP A 41 0.88 -10.66 3.79
CA ASP A 41 -0.42 -10.76 3.13
C ASP A 41 -1.51 -10.00 3.92
N GLU A 42 -1.54 -10.16 5.24
CA GLU A 42 -2.46 -9.44 6.12
C GLU A 42 -2.22 -7.92 6.05
N TRP A 43 -0.98 -7.46 6.14
CA TRP A 43 -0.65 -6.04 6.09
C TRP A 43 -1.01 -5.41 4.75
N VAL A 44 -0.73 -6.10 3.64
CA VAL A 44 -1.14 -5.67 2.29
C VAL A 44 -2.66 -5.59 2.18
N TRP A 45 -3.38 -6.60 2.69
CA TRP A 45 -4.84 -6.58 2.70
C TRP A 45 -5.40 -5.41 3.50
N GLN A 46 -4.86 -5.15 4.70
CA GLN A 46 -5.31 -4.02 5.52
C GLN A 46 -5.04 -2.68 4.83
N CYS A 47 -3.87 -2.50 4.22
CA CYS A 47 -3.51 -1.26 3.52
C CYS A 47 -4.41 -1.02 2.30
N THR A 48 -4.53 -2.00 1.41
CA THR A 48 -5.37 -1.89 0.20
C THR A 48 -6.85 -1.71 0.54
N LYS A 49 -7.32 -2.26 1.67
CA LYS A 49 -8.66 -1.99 2.20
C LYS A 49 -8.82 -0.54 2.65
N ARG A 50 -7.85 0.02 3.39
CA ARG A 50 -7.87 1.43 3.81
C ARG A 50 -7.84 2.37 2.62
N GLU A 51 -7.03 2.08 1.62
CA GLU A 51 -6.96 2.82 0.36
C GLU A 51 -8.31 2.81 -0.38
N ARG A 52 -8.97 1.65 -0.45
CA ARG A 52 -10.31 1.55 -1.04
C ARG A 52 -11.34 2.40 -0.28
N ILE A 53 -11.31 2.37 1.05
CA ILE A 53 -12.22 3.19 1.88
C ILE A 53 -11.94 4.67 1.62
N TRP A 54 -10.67 5.08 1.63
CA TRP A 54 -10.28 6.46 1.34
C TRP A 54 -10.80 6.92 -0.02
N ARG A 55 -10.60 6.12 -1.08
CA ARG A 55 -11.16 6.42 -2.40
C ARG A 55 -12.68 6.55 -2.38
N ARG A 56 -13.39 5.67 -1.64
CA ARG A 56 -14.84 5.73 -1.54
C ARG A 56 -15.31 7.03 -0.87
N ASP A 57 -14.60 7.47 0.16
CA ASP A 57 -14.94 8.66 0.93
C ASP A 57 -14.66 9.96 0.15
N HIS A 58 -13.67 9.95 -0.78
CA HIS A 58 -13.19 11.14 -1.48
C HIS A 58 -13.53 11.18 -2.98
N ASN A 59 -14.04 10.09 -3.57
CA ASN A 59 -14.41 10.08 -4.98
C ASN A 59 -15.72 10.86 -5.18
N PRO A 60 -15.74 11.90 -6.03
CA PRO A 60 -16.95 12.69 -6.25
C PRO A 60 -18.08 11.82 -6.82
N LYS A 61 -19.31 12.00 -6.31
CA LYS A 61 -20.50 11.27 -6.81
C LYS A 61 -20.82 11.62 -8.27
N TYR A 62 -20.57 12.87 -8.65
CA TYR A 62 -20.79 13.40 -9.99
C TYR A 62 -19.55 14.21 -10.37
N GLY A 63 -18.75 13.72 -11.33
CA GLY A 63 -17.53 14.39 -11.77
C GLY A 63 -16.45 13.43 -12.27
N LYS A 64 -15.40 13.98 -12.90
CA LYS A 64 -14.22 13.20 -13.28
C LYS A 64 -13.45 12.78 -12.02
N ARG A 65 -13.04 11.51 -11.95
CA ARG A 65 -12.17 10.99 -10.89
C ARG A 65 -10.82 11.70 -10.96
N GLN A 66 -10.51 12.52 -9.95
CA GLN A 66 -9.25 13.29 -9.88
C GLN A 66 -8.18 12.64 -8.99
N VAL A 67 -8.46 11.50 -8.38
CA VAL A 67 -7.55 10.93 -7.37
C VAL A 67 -6.31 10.35 -8.05
N GLU A 68 -5.26 11.17 -8.15
CA GLU A 68 -3.89 10.68 -8.34
C GLU A 68 -3.51 9.91 -7.08
N LEU A 69 -3.34 8.60 -7.20
CA LEU A 69 -3.09 7.68 -6.10
C LEU A 69 -1.63 7.74 -5.62
N LYS A 70 -1.08 8.94 -5.44
CA LYS A 70 0.33 9.07 -5.05
C LYS A 70 0.53 8.71 -3.59
N ARG A 71 -0.34 9.18 -2.70
CA ARG A 71 -0.14 9.09 -1.24
C ARG A 71 -1.43 8.78 -0.50
N LEU A 72 -1.35 7.91 0.50
CA LEU A 72 -2.42 7.63 1.45
C LEU A 72 -2.29 8.57 2.66
N PRO A 73 -3.33 9.33 3.04
CA PRO A 73 -3.25 10.19 4.22
C PRO A 73 -2.99 9.40 5.51
N GLU A 74 -2.25 9.99 6.45
CA GLU A 74 -1.91 9.35 7.73
C GLU A 74 -3.14 8.89 8.53
N SER A 75 -4.28 9.57 8.37
CA SER A 75 -5.55 9.18 9.01
C SER A 75 -6.09 7.82 8.54
N TYR A 76 -5.64 7.32 7.39
CA TYR A 76 -6.01 6.03 6.83
C TYR A 76 -4.91 4.98 6.99
N TRP A 77 -3.78 5.32 7.62
CA TRP A 77 -2.70 4.37 7.82
C TRP A 77 -3.09 3.22 8.75
N THR A 78 -2.46 2.08 8.51
CA THR A 78 -2.54 0.91 9.37
C THR A 78 -1.48 1.00 10.47
N PRO A 79 -1.61 0.27 11.59
CA PRO A 79 -0.61 0.27 12.66
C PRO A 79 0.81 -0.06 12.15
N ILE A 80 0.92 -0.97 11.18
CA ILE A 80 2.20 -1.34 10.58
C ILE A 80 2.84 -0.18 9.80
N LEU A 81 2.07 0.68 9.14
CA LEU A 81 2.62 1.85 8.45
C LEU A 81 3.20 2.86 9.45
N HIS A 82 2.54 3.07 10.59
CA HIS A 82 3.10 3.89 11.67
C HIS A 82 4.39 3.29 12.25
N GLN A 83 4.42 1.97 12.43
CA GLN A 83 5.62 1.28 12.88
C GLN A 83 6.78 1.42 11.87
N LEU A 84 6.52 1.19 10.59
CA LEU A 84 7.53 1.33 9.54
C LEU A 84 8.05 2.77 9.43
N LYS A 85 7.20 3.78 9.65
CA LYS A 85 7.64 5.18 9.76
C LYS A 85 8.55 5.39 10.97
N ALA A 86 8.18 4.88 12.14
CA ALA A 86 9.01 4.98 13.35
C ALA A 86 10.36 4.26 13.21
N GLU A 87 10.39 3.15 12.46
CA GLU A 87 11.61 2.41 12.15
C GLU A 87 12.45 3.04 11.03
N GLY A 88 12.00 4.14 10.41
CA GLY A 88 12.68 4.79 9.28
C GLY A 88 12.69 3.96 7.99
N LYS A 89 11.88 2.89 7.92
CA LYS A 89 11.77 2.00 6.74
C LYS A 89 10.77 2.51 5.71
N LEU A 90 9.88 3.41 6.13
CA LEU A 90 9.00 4.14 5.24
C LEU A 90 9.79 5.35 4.71
N ASN A 91 10.63 5.15 3.68
CA ASN A 91 11.38 6.25 3.06
C ASN A 91 10.49 7.05 2.11
N ILE A 92 9.42 7.58 2.71
CA ILE A 92 8.48 8.55 2.16
C ILE A 92 9.16 9.90 2.39
N ASP A 93 10.34 10.06 1.80
CA ASP A 93 10.86 11.40 1.58
C ASP A 93 9.78 12.14 0.79
N GLU A 94 9.59 13.39 1.14
CA GLU A 94 8.84 14.35 0.36
C GLU A 94 9.42 14.30 -1.07
N SER A 95 8.85 13.47 -1.93
CA SER A 95 9.13 13.49 -3.35
C SER A 95 8.53 14.79 -3.87
N ASN A 96 9.36 15.82 -3.69
CA ASN A 96 9.50 17.01 -4.48
C ASN A 96 8.44 17.06 -5.57
N GLY A 97 7.54 18.04 -5.46
CA GLY A 97 6.85 18.52 -6.64
C GLY A 97 7.90 18.67 -7.74
N CYS A 98 7.79 17.82 -8.77
CA CYS A 98 8.49 18.09 -10.01
C CYS A 98 7.92 19.42 -10.51
N ARG A 99 8.67 20.51 -10.30
CA ARG A 99 8.71 21.59 -11.26
C ARG A 99 9.33 20.99 -12.53
N MET A 100 8.54 20.88 -13.58
CA MET A 100 8.98 21.08 -14.95
C MET A 100 8.00 22.03 -15.62
#